data_AF-K0UEE9-F1
#
_entry.id   AF-K0UEE9-F1
#
_cell.length_a   1.000
_cell.length_b   1.000
_cell.length_c   1.000
_cell.angle_alpha   90.00
_cell.angle_beta   90.00
_cell.angle_gamma   90.00
#
_symmetry.space_group_name_H-M   'P 1'
#
loop_
_entity.id
_entity.type
_entity.pdbx_description
1 polymer ?
#
loop_
_entity_poly.entity_id
_entity_poly.type
_entity_poly.pdbx_seq_one_letter_code
_entity_poly.pdbx_strand_id
1 'polypeptide(L)'
;MKAISRMLIAMVTAVAALFASTGTSQAGLDNELSVVDGQGRTLTIQQWDTFLNGVFPLDRNRLTREWFHSGKATYIVAGEGADEFEGTLELGYQVGFPWSLGVGINFSYTTPNIAYDGYG
;
A
#
# COMPACT_ATOMS: atom_id res chain seq x y z
N MET A 1 -37.31 40.92 21.11
CA MET A 1 -35.86 40.99 20.83
C MET A 1 -35.06 39.77 21.30
N LYS A 2 -35.35 39.16 22.48
CA LYS A 2 -34.57 38.01 22.99
C LYS A 2 -34.67 36.72 22.14
N ALA A 3 -35.83 36.44 21.54
CA ALA A 3 -36.02 35.25 20.70
C ALA A 3 -35.26 35.33 19.36
N ILE A 4 -35.30 36.49 18.70
CA ILE A 4 -34.60 36.73 17.43
C ILE A 4 -33.08 36.64 17.63
N SER A 5 -32.56 37.21 18.73
CA SER A 5 -31.13 37.13 19.06
C SER A 5 -30.67 35.68 19.35
N ARG A 6 -31.48 34.87 20.04
CA ARG A 6 -31.20 33.44 20.26
C ARG A 6 -31.21 32.64 18.96
N MET A 7 -32.15 32.94 18.07
CA MET A 7 -32.25 32.28 16.76
C MET A 7 -31.03 32.61 15.88
N LEU A 8 -30.58 33.87 15.89
CA LEU A 8 -29.40 34.31 15.18
C LEU A 8 -28.12 33.61 15.69
N ILE A 9 -27.96 33.51 17.02
CA ILE A 9 -26.81 32.82 17.62
C ILE A 9 -26.82 31.34 17.23
N ALA A 10 -27.97 30.67 17.33
CA ALA A 10 -28.11 29.26 16.94
C ALA A 10 -27.74 29.03 15.47
N MET A 11 -28.14 29.94 14.59
CA MET A 11 -27.78 29.92 13.17
C MET A 11 -26.27 30.09 12.94
N VAL A 12 -25.65 31.08 13.59
CA VAL A 12 -24.20 31.31 13.49
C VAL A 12 -23.42 30.11 14.02
N THR A 13 -23.84 29.52 15.15
CA THR A 13 -23.18 28.34 15.70
C THR A 13 -23.35 27.10 14.81
N ALA A 14 -24.51 26.92 14.20
CA ALA A 14 -24.75 25.80 13.29
C ALA A 14 -23.90 25.92 12.01
N VAL A 15 -23.77 27.12 11.46
CA VAL A 15 -22.92 27.39 10.30
C VAL A 15 -21.44 27.23 10.66
N ALA A 16 -20.99 27.75 11.80
CA ALA A 16 -19.61 27.58 12.27
C ALA A 16 -19.25 26.11 12.51
N ALA A 17 -20.18 25.31 13.05
CA ALA A 17 -19.98 23.86 13.24
C ALA A 17 -19.84 23.10 11.91
N LEU A 18 -20.50 23.55 10.84
CA LEU A 18 -20.33 22.99 9.49
C LEU A 18 -18.89 23.17 9.00
N PHE A 19 -18.28 24.34 9.20
CA PHE A 19 -16.90 24.60 8.77
C PHE A 19 -15.85 23.89 9.64
N ALA A 20 -16.11 23.73 10.94
CA ALA A 20 -15.23 23.01 11.86
C ALA A 20 -15.25 21.48 11.68
N SER A 21 -16.25 20.92 10.98
CA SER A 21 -16.42 19.47 10.80
C SER A 21 -16.05 18.96 9.41
N THR A 22 -15.53 19.82 8.52
CA THR A 22 -14.96 19.36 7.26
C THR A 22 -13.69 18.56 7.54
N GLY A 23 -13.83 17.24 7.58
CA GLY A 23 -12.69 16.33 7.70
C GLY A 23 -11.77 16.55 6.51
N THR A 24 -10.61 17.13 6.73
CA THR A 24 -9.56 17.16 5.72
C THR A 24 -9.07 15.74 5.52
N SER A 25 -9.41 15.12 4.39
CA SER A 25 -8.68 13.94 3.93
C SER A 25 -7.28 14.44 3.58
N GLN A 26 -6.29 14.18 4.44
CA GLN A 26 -4.91 14.47 4.08
C GLN A 26 -4.51 13.52 2.95
N ALA A 27 -4.46 14.03 1.73
CA ALA A 27 -3.60 13.45 0.71
C ALA A 27 -2.16 13.76 1.12
N GLY A 28 -1.47 12.77 1.68
CA GLY A 28 -0.14 12.92 2.24
C GLY A 28 0.93 12.59 1.22
N LEU A 29 1.94 13.46 1.08
CA LEU A 29 3.19 13.11 0.42
C LEU A 29 3.98 12.21 1.38
N ASP A 30 4.21 10.95 0.99
CA ASP A 30 4.94 10.00 1.81
C ASP A 30 6.45 10.17 1.67
N ASN A 31 6.91 10.32 0.42
CA ASN A 31 8.32 10.46 0.10
C ASN A 31 8.52 11.08 -1.29
N GLU A 32 9.66 11.75 -1.47
CA GLU A 32 10.10 12.29 -2.74
C GLU A 32 11.61 12.19 -2.92
N LEU A 33 12.06 12.13 -4.17
CA LEU A 33 13.47 12.21 -4.53
C LEU A 33 13.64 12.98 -5.83
N SER A 34 14.62 13.87 -5.85
CA SER A 34 15.02 14.61 -7.04
C SER A 34 16.42 14.23 -7.49
N VAL A 35 16.60 14.04 -8.80
CA VAL A 35 17.88 13.71 -9.44
C VAL A 35 18.04 14.57 -10.69
N VAL A 36 19.26 15.06 -10.92
CA VAL A 36 19.61 15.71 -12.19
C VAL A 36 20.08 14.65 -13.18
N ASP A 37 19.44 14.58 -14.34
CA ASP A 37 19.77 13.61 -15.39
C ASP A 37 21.00 14.02 -16.23
N GLY A 38 21.40 13.16 -17.17
CA GLY A 38 22.55 13.42 -18.04
C GLY A 38 22.37 14.57 -19.03
N GLN A 39 21.15 15.10 -19.18
CA GLN A 39 20.84 16.25 -20.03
C GLN A 39 20.66 17.53 -19.20
N GLY A 40 20.87 17.48 -17.88
CA GLY A 40 20.75 18.62 -16.98
C GLY A 40 19.32 18.92 -16.53
N ARG A 41 18.36 18.04 -16.80
CA ARG A 41 16.97 18.18 -16.32
C ARG A 41 16.88 17.71 -14.88
N THR A 42 16.10 18.40 -14.06
CA THR A 42 15.76 17.94 -12.70
C THR A 42 14.52 17.07 -12.76
N LEU A 43 14.68 15.80 -12.45
CA LEU A 43 13.60 14.81 -12.36
C LEU A 43 13.25 14.60 -10.89
N THR A 44 11.98 14.84 -10.53
CA THR A 44 11.46 14.60 -9.18
C THR A 44 10.39 13.51 -9.26
N ILE A 45 10.52 12.48 -8.43
CA ILE A 45 9.53 11.42 -8.25
C ILE A 45 8.95 11.52 -6.86
N GLN A 46 7.64 11.36 -6.75
CA GLN A 46 6.88 11.48 -5.51
C GLN A 46 5.95 10.29 -5.32
N GLN A 47 5.84 9.82 -4.08
CA GLN A 47 4.90 8.80 -3.65
C GLN A 47 3.91 9.40 -2.65
N TRP A 48 2.63 9.18 -2.90
CA TRP A 48 1.52 9.75 -2.14
C TRP A 48 0.55 8.67 -1.69
N ASP A 49 -0.05 8.87 -0.52
CA ASP A 49 -1.16 8.09 0.01
C ASP A 49 -0.91 6.57 0.01
N THR A 50 0.31 6.16 0.32
CA THR A 50 0.74 4.76 0.26
C THR A 50 0.14 3.98 1.41
N PHE A 51 -0.64 2.97 1.07
CA PHE A 51 -1.26 2.08 2.03
C PHE A 51 -1.13 0.62 1.58
N LEU A 52 -0.49 -0.18 2.43
CA LEU A 52 -0.40 -1.64 2.29
C LEU A 52 -1.34 -2.28 3.32
N ASN A 53 -2.51 -2.72 2.84
CA ASN A 53 -3.53 -3.30 3.70
C ASN A 53 -3.38 -4.82 3.79
N GLY A 54 -2.83 -5.31 4.90
CA GLY A 54 -2.74 -6.75 5.20
C GLY A 54 -4.11 -7.37 5.46
N VAL A 55 -4.42 -8.46 4.77
CA VAL A 55 -5.69 -9.20 4.94
C VAL A 55 -5.42 -10.65 5.36
N PHE A 56 -6.46 -11.30 5.91
CA PHE A 56 -6.38 -12.73 6.15
C PHE A 56 -6.23 -13.47 4.81
N PRO A 57 -5.20 -14.34 4.67
CA PRO A 57 -4.98 -15.08 3.43
C PRO A 57 -6.20 -15.89 3.01
N LEU A 58 -6.59 -15.79 1.75
CA LEU A 58 -7.73 -16.52 1.20
C LEU A 58 -7.57 -18.04 1.28
N ASP A 59 -6.32 -18.52 1.17
CA ASP A 59 -5.95 -19.93 1.25
C ASP A 59 -5.95 -20.50 2.69
N ARG A 60 -6.17 -19.65 3.70
CA ARG A 60 -6.12 -19.98 5.14
C ARG A 60 -4.80 -20.60 5.60
N ASN A 61 -3.73 -20.42 4.82
CA ASN A 61 -2.42 -20.93 5.16
C ASN A 61 -1.71 -19.93 6.09
N ARG A 62 -1.18 -20.44 7.21
CA ARG A 62 -0.43 -19.61 8.18
C ARG A 62 0.90 -19.10 7.64
N LEU A 63 1.41 -19.70 6.57
CA LEU A 63 2.66 -19.31 5.91
C LEU A 63 2.43 -18.28 4.80
N THR A 64 1.19 -18.12 4.33
CA THR A 64 0.85 -17.11 3.31
C THR A 64 0.64 -15.75 3.98
N ARG A 65 0.97 -14.68 3.25
CA ARG A 65 0.65 -13.29 3.59
C ARG A 65 0.03 -12.67 2.34
N GLU A 66 -1.06 -11.94 2.52
CA GLU A 66 -1.82 -11.33 1.43
C GLU A 66 -2.14 -9.89 1.81
N TRP A 67 -2.07 -8.97 0.84
CA TRP A 67 -2.36 -7.56 1.05
C TRP A 67 -2.79 -6.87 -0.24
N PHE A 68 -3.49 -5.74 -0.09
CA PHE A 68 -3.81 -4.81 -1.18
C PHE A 68 -2.91 -3.58 -1.11
N HIS A 69 -2.37 -3.16 -2.26
CA HIS A 69 -1.55 -1.96 -2.39
C HIS A 69 -2.35 -0.82 -3.01
N SER A 70 -2.48 0.28 -2.27
CA SER A 70 -3.06 1.53 -2.73
C SER A 70 -2.02 2.64 -2.60
N GLY A 71 -1.99 3.57 -3.56
CA GLY A 71 -1.09 4.71 -3.54
C GLY A 71 -1.10 5.44 -4.88
N LYS A 72 -0.41 6.57 -4.93
CA LYS A 72 -0.26 7.38 -6.15
C LYS A 72 1.22 7.73 -6.36
N ALA A 73 1.70 7.48 -7.57
CA ALA A 73 2.98 7.99 -8.03
C ALA A 73 2.77 9.27 -8.87
N THR A 74 3.60 10.27 -8.64
CA THR A 74 3.63 11.51 -9.43
C THR A 74 5.07 11.82 -9.81
N TYR A 75 5.28 12.41 -10.99
CA TYR A 75 6.60 12.87 -11.43
C TYR A 75 6.54 14.33 -11.86
N ILE A 76 7.66 15.02 -11.74
CA ILE A 76 7.87 16.40 -12.20
C ILE A 76 9.21 16.45 -12.94
N VAL A 77 9.22 17.05 -14.12
CA VAL A 77 10.43 17.32 -14.91
C VAL A 77 10.58 18.82 -15.06
N ALA A 78 11.76 19.33 -14.70
CA ALA A 78 12.09 20.75 -14.85
C ALA A 78 13.42 20.92 -15.60
N GLY A 79 13.50 21.95 -16.45
CA GLY A 79 14.68 22.26 -17.26
C GLY A 79 14.36 22.36 -18.74
N GLU A 80 15.39 22.45 -19.57
CA GLU A 80 15.26 22.50 -21.03
C GLU A 80 14.74 21.15 -21.57
N GLY A 81 13.80 21.20 -22.52
CA GLY A 81 13.19 19.99 -23.09
C GLY A 81 12.31 19.19 -22.11
N ALA A 82 11.85 19.79 -21.01
CA ALA A 82 10.98 19.12 -20.04
C ALA A 82 9.62 18.71 -20.65
N ASP A 83 9.07 19.54 -21.54
CA ASP A 83 7.77 19.29 -22.19
C ASP A 83 7.82 18.13 -23.20
N GLU A 84 9.02 17.75 -23.65
CA GLU A 84 9.29 16.67 -24.60
C GLU A 84 9.77 15.40 -23.89
N PHE A 85 9.65 15.35 -22.56
CA PHE A 85 10.09 14.20 -21.78
C PHE A 85 9.21 12.97 -22.04
N GLU A 86 9.85 11.89 -22.48
CA GLU A 86 9.26 10.55 -22.56
C GLU A 86 9.95 9.61 -21.56
N GLY A 87 9.16 8.81 -20.84
CA GLY A 87 9.67 7.90 -19.83
C GLY A 87 8.62 6.91 -19.34
N THR A 88 8.95 6.17 -18.29
CA THR A 88 8.06 5.19 -17.66
C THR A 88 7.94 5.49 -16.18
N LEU A 89 6.70 5.51 -15.68
CA LEU A 89 6.40 5.67 -14.27
C LEU A 89 5.96 4.32 -13.69
N GLU A 90 6.68 3.85 -12.69
CA GLU A 90 6.39 2.59 -12.01
C GLU A 90 6.16 2.84 -10.51
N LEU A 91 5.24 2.08 -9.92
CA LEU A 91 4.96 2.09 -8.49
C LEU A 91 4.88 0.65 -7.98
N GLY A 92 5.61 0.34 -6.93
CA GLY A 92 5.69 -1.00 -6.37
C GLY A 92 6.45 -1.04 -5.06
N TYR A 93 6.74 -2.24 -4.59
CA TYR A 93 7.48 -2.49 -3.35
C TYR A 93 8.31 -3.76 -3.50
N GLN A 94 9.38 -3.87 -2.72
CA GLN A 94 10.17 -5.09 -2.61
C GLN A 94 9.62 -5.96 -1.49
N VAL A 95 9.65 -7.29 -1.69
CA VAL A 95 9.22 -8.27 -0.69
C VAL A 95 10.43 -9.06 -0.22
N GLY A 96 10.65 -9.11 1.09
CA GLY A 96 11.74 -9.87 1.70
C GLY A 96 11.30 -10.58 2.97
N PHE A 97 11.66 -11.86 3.10
CA PHE A 97 11.50 -12.64 4.32
C PHE A 97 12.74 -13.53 4.53
N PRO A 98 13.18 -13.74 5.79
CA PRO A 98 14.47 -14.36 6.08
C PRO A 98 14.52 -15.88 5.87
N TRP A 99 13.37 -16.57 5.86
CA TRP A 99 13.31 -18.03 5.88
C TRP A 99 12.22 -18.59 4.96
N SER A 100 12.54 -19.67 4.26
CA SER A 100 11.53 -20.50 3.59
C SER A 100 11.10 -21.63 4.53
N LEU A 101 9.79 -21.83 4.68
CA LEU A 101 9.21 -22.86 5.53
C LEU A 101 8.23 -23.70 4.69
N GLY A 102 8.42 -25.02 4.69
CA GLY A 102 7.53 -25.99 4.08
C GLY A 102 7.15 -27.05 5.11
N VAL A 103 5.89 -27.47 5.11
CA VAL A 103 5.40 -28.51 6.02
C VAL A 103 4.96 -29.71 5.19
N GLY A 104 5.54 -30.88 5.46
CA GLY A 104 5.13 -32.16 4.93
C GLY A 104 4.86 -33.12 6.08
N ILE A 105 3.63 -33.61 6.20
CA ILE A 105 3.27 -34.63 7.18
C ILE A 105 2.88 -35.87 6.38
N ASN A 106 3.59 -36.98 6.61
CA ASN A 106 3.28 -38.27 6.02
C ASN A 106 2.75 -39.21 7.11
N PHE A 107 1.60 -39.81 6.85
CA PHE A 107 1.11 -40.93 7.63
C PHE A 107 1.29 -42.20 6.79
N SER A 108 2.08 -43.13 7.31
CA SER A 108 2.23 -44.45 6.71
C SER A 108 1.71 -45.51 7.67
N TYR A 109 0.94 -46.44 7.12
CA TYR A 109 0.48 -47.62 7.83
C TYR A 109 0.66 -48.82 6.89
N THR A 110 1.51 -49.75 7.33
CA THR A 110 1.78 -50.99 6.60
C THR A 110 1.36 -52.14 7.50
N THR A 111 0.36 -52.91 7.07
CA THR A 111 0.05 -54.19 7.73
C THR A 111 1.22 -55.14 7.55
N PRO A 112 1.51 -56.02 8.52
CA PRO A 112 2.61 -56.98 8.42
C PRO A 112 2.54 -57.75 7.10
N ASN A 113 3.66 -57.83 6.37
CA ASN A 113 3.79 -58.59 5.14
C ASN A 113 5.10 -59.40 5.18
N ILE A 114 5.11 -60.56 4.54
CA ILE A 114 6.30 -61.40 4.39
C ILE A 114 6.73 -61.40 2.93
N ALA A 115 8.00 -61.10 2.66
CA ALA A 115 8.61 -61.20 1.34
C ALA A 115 9.79 -62.17 1.44
N TYR A 116 9.85 -63.14 0.54
CA TYR A 116 10.99 -64.05 0.42
C TYR A 116 11.97 -63.45 -0.59
N ASP A 117 12.92 -62.66 -0.10
CA ASP A 117 14.00 -62.06 -0.90
C ASP A 117 15.12 -63.10 -1.03
N GLY A 118 14.97 -63.99 -2.00
CA GLY A 118 15.84 -65.15 -2.17
C GLY A 118 17.28 -64.77 -2.49
N TYR A 119 18.19 -64.92 -1.52
CA TYR A 119 19.61 -65.10 -1.79
C TYR A 119 19.85 -66.57 -2.11
N GLY A 120 20.02 -66.87 -3.40
CA GLY A 120 20.67 -68.10 -3.86
C GLY A 120 22.16 -68.08 -3.54
#